data_AF-A0A5E4UXI8-F1
#
_entry.id   AF-A0A5E4UXI8-F1
#
_cell.length_a   1.000
_cell.length_b   1.000
_cell.length_c   1.000
_cell.angle_alpha   90.00
_cell.angle_beta   90.00
_cell.angle_gamma   90.00
#
_symmetry.space_group_name_H-M   'P 1'
#
loop_
_entity.id
_entity.type
_entity.pdbx_description
1 polymer ?
#
loop_
_entity_poly.entity_id
_entity_poly.type
_entity_poly.pdbx_seq_one_letter_code
_entity_poly.pdbx_strand_id
1 'polypeptide(L)' 'MARCAACEQLMGTMPRGEAHQDLVQTGTARRKHFAQAAGDLVFYRCHACGQQWEHASGNGDLHLGWSLVTK' A
#
# COMPACT_ATOMS: atom_id res chain seq x y z
N MET A 1 -1.13 -8.48 17.02
CA MET A 1 -0.62 -9.27 15.87
C MET A 1 0.76 -8.76 15.52
N ALA A 2 1.79 -9.60 15.65
CA ALA A 2 3.15 -9.23 15.25
C ALA A 2 3.24 -9.26 13.71
N ARG A 3 3.81 -8.20 13.14
CA ARG A 3 4.09 -8.07 11.70
C ARG A 3 5.38 -8.83 11.38
N CYS A 4 5.51 -9.38 10.17
CA CYS A 4 6.75 -10.05 9.77
C CYS A 4 7.86 -9.01 9.52
N ALA A 5 9.12 -9.42 9.60
CA ALA A 5 10.28 -8.54 9.42
C ALA A 5 10.24 -7.77 8.08
N ALA A 6 9.69 -8.36 7.03
CA ALA A 6 9.52 -7.70 5.74
C ALA A 6 8.46 -6.58 5.76
N CYS A 7 7.34 -6.78 6.47
CA CYS A 7 6.35 -5.73 6.70
C CYS A 7 6.88 -4.63 7.63
N GLU A 8 7.78 -4.95 8.57
CA GLU A 8 8.47 -3.94 9.40
C GLU A 8 9.41 -3.08 8.57
N GLN A 9 10.14 -3.68 7.63
CA GLN A 9 10.97 -2.93 6.69
C GLN A 9 10.12 -2.01 5.81
N LEU A 10 8.97 -2.49 5.31
CA LEU A 10 8.07 -1.73 4.43
C LEU A 10 7.60 -0.41 5.06
N MET A 11 7.31 -0.39 6.37
CA MET A 11 6.93 0.82 7.12
C MET A 11 8.02 1.92 7.10
N GLY A 12 9.29 1.51 7.06
CA GLY A 12 10.44 2.42 7.10
C GLY A 12 10.92 2.86 5.71
N THR A 13 10.40 2.26 4.63
CA THR A 13 10.81 2.63 3.27
C THR A 13 9.93 3.74 2.72
N MET A 14 10.58 4.66 2.00
CA MET A 14 9.93 5.69 1.19
C MET A 14 8.93 5.09 0.19
N PRO A 15 7.97 5.89 -0.31
CA PRO A 15 6.83 5.45 -1.14
C PRO A 15 7.16 4.71 -2.46
N ARG A 16 8.43 4.62 -2.81
CA ARG A 16 8.98 3.90 -3.96
C ARG A 16 9.55 2.51 -3.63
N GLY A 17 9.50 2.07 -2.37
CA GLY A 17 9.93 0.71 -2.03
C GLY A 17 9.13 -0.33 -2.82
N GLU A 18 9.82 -1.31 -3.40
CA GLU A 18 9.14 -2.47 -3.99
C GLU A 18 8.39 -3.24 -2.90
N ALA A 19 7.21 -3.75 -3.24
CA ALA A 19 6.48 -4.67 -2.38
C ALA A 19 7.38 -5.90 -2.14
N HIS A 20 7.52 -6.35 -0.89
CA HIS A 20 8.25 -7.60 -0.65
C HIS A 20 7.46 -8.80 -1.21
N GLN A 21 8.15 -9.89 -1.53
CA GLN A 21 7.60 -11.04 -2.29
C GLN A 21 6.30 -11.64 -1.73
N ASP A 22 6.09 -11.62 -0.41
CA ASP A 22 4.86 -12.16 0.22
C ASP A 22 3.66 -11.21 0.17
N LEU A 23 3.84 -9.98 -0.33
CA LEU A 23 2.77 -9.02 -0.49
C LEU A 23 1.98 -9.35 -1.77
N VAL A 24 0.84 -10.00 -1.61
CA VAL A 24 -0.01 -10.40 -2.74
C VAL A 24 -1.04 -9.31 -3.00
N GLN A 25 -1.14 -8.82 -4.23
CA GLN A 25 -2.18 -7.89 -4.62
C GLN A 25 -3.55 -8.56 -4.49
N THR A 26 -4.41 -7.97 -3.66
CA THR A 26 -5.78 -8.46 -3.41
C THR A 26 -6.85 -7.70 -4.18
N GLY A 27 -6.54 -6.47 -4.61
CA GLY A 27 -7.48 -5.67 -5.38
C GLY A 27 -6.93 -4.32 -5.77
N THR A 28 -7.70 -3.60 -6.58
CA THR A 28 -7.41 -2.23 -7.00
C THR A 28 -8.70 -1.41 -6.87
N ALA A 29 -8.63 -0.24 -6.27
CA ALA A 29 -9.69 0.75 -6.32
C ALA A 29 -9.17 2.03 -6.96
N ARG A 30 -10.04 2.75 -7.66
CA ARG A 30 -9.73 4.10 -8.11
C ARG A 30 -10.28 5.09 -7.09
N ARG A 31 -9.40 5.84 -6.41
CA ARG A 31 -9.82 6.97 -5.59
C ARG A 31 -10.24 8.10 -6.52
N LYS A 32 -11.56 8.33 -6.60
CA LYS A 32 -12.10 9.56 -7.18
C LYS A 32 -12.06 10.64 -6.10
N HIS A 33 -10.97 11.39 -6.02
CA HIS A 33 -10.98 12.60 -5.19
C HIS A 33 -11.73 13.71 -5.93
N PHE A 34 -12.66 14.35 -5.23
CA PHE A 34 -13.73 15.20 -5.77
C PHE A 34 -13.27 16.50 -6.45
N ALA A 35 -11.95 16.76 -6.58
CA ALA A 35 -11.49 18.09 -6.97
C ALA A 35 -10.33 18.20 -7.97
N GLN A 36 -9.40 17.23 -8.16
CA GLN A 36 -8.39 17.37 -9.24
C GLN A 36 -7.43 16.21 -9.53
N ALA A 37 -7.40 15.13 -8.75
CA ALA A 37 -6.50 14.01 -9.04
C ALA A 37 -7.22 12.66 -8.89
N ALA A 38 -7.27 11.90 -9.98
CA ALA A 38 -7.63 10.48 -9.94
C ALA A 38 -6.38 9.71 -9.53
N GLY A 39 -6.42 9.08 -8.36
CA GLY A 39 -5.37 8.18 -7.90
C GLY A 39 -5.82 6.73 -8.05
N ASP A 40 -4.95 5.87 -8.55
CA ASP A 40 -5.16 4.43 -8.52
C ASP A 40 -4.59 3.89 -7.20
N LEU A 41 -5.43 3.20 -6.43
CA LEU A 41 -5.13 2.63 -5.13
C LEU A 41 -5.09 1.11 -5.28
N VAL A 42 -3.98 0.50 -4.89
CA VAL A 42 -3.78 -0.94 -5.00
C VAL A 42 -3.73 -1.52 -3.59
N PHE A 43 -4.56 -2.52 -3.32
CA PHE A 43 -4.59 -3.23 -2.05
C PHE A 43 -3.75 -4.49 -2.13
N TYR A 44 -2.93 -4.69 -1.13
CA TYR A 44 -2.08 -5.86 -0.96
C TYR A 44 -2.36 -6.52 0.38
N ARG A 45 -2.09 -7.81 0.46
CA ARG A 45 -2.15 -8.58 1.69
C ARG A 45 -0.92 -9.46 1.79
N CYS A 46 -0.23 -9.34 2.91
CA CYS A 46 0.91 -10.18 3.23
C CYS A 46 0.43 -11.60 3.53
N HIS A 47 0.88 -12.59 2.77
CA HIS A 47 0.54 -14.00 3.03
C HIS A 47 1.22 -14.53 4.30
N ALA A 48 2.39 -13.99 4.65
CA ALA A 48 3.16 -14.43 5.81
C ALA A 48 2.57 -14.00 7.16
N CYS A 49 2.15 -12.73 7.30
CA CYS A 49 1.59 -12.21 8.56
C CYS A 49 0.11 -11.80 8.48
N GLY A 50 -0.49 -11.84 7.29
CA GLY A 50 -1.88 -11.48 7.07
C GLY A 50 -2.16 -9.97 7.01
N GLN A 51 -1.15 -9.12 7.19
CA GLN A 51 -1.33 -7.66 7.20
C GLN A 51 -1.80 -7.13 5.86
N GLN A 52 -2.67 -6.13 5.91
CA GLN A 52 -3.25 -5.51 4.74
C GLN A 52 -2.58 -4.16 4.49
N TRP A 53 -2.23 -3.91 3.23
CA TRP A 53 -1.48 -2.74 2.79
C TRP A 53 -2.18 -2.09 1.61
N GLU A 54 -2.04 -0.78 1.51
CA GLU A 54 -2.54 0.04 0.43
C GLU A 54 -1.36 0.77 -0.21
N HIS A 55 -1.27 0.73 -1.53
CA HIS A 55 -0.33 1.52 -2.31
C HIS A 55 -1.10 2.51 -3.16
N ALA A 56 -0.89 3.80 -2.91
CA ALA A 56 -1.44 4.84 -3.76
C ALA A 56 -0.43 5.18 -4.87
N SER A 57 -0.86 5.02 -6.13
CA SER A 57 -0.14 5.40 -7.34
C SER A 57 -1.02 6.36 -8.15
N GLY A 58 -0.62 7.62 -8.23
CA GLY A 58 -1.35 8.68 -8.94
C GLY A 58 -0.42 9.79 -9.36
N ASN A 59 -0.61 10.34 -10.55
CA ASN A 59 0.14 11.52 -10.95
C ASN A 59 -0.48 12.76 -10.27
N GLY A 60 0.29 13.39 -9.38
CA GLY A 60 -0.07 14.68 -8.77
C GLY A 60 -0.55 14.63 -7.32
N ASP A 61 -0.59 13.47 -6.68
CA ASP A 61 -0.91 13.38 -5.25
C ASP A 61 0.38 13.35 -4.41
N LEU A 62 0.40 14.05 -3.26
CA LEU A 62 1.53 14.04 -2.33
C LEU A 62 1.49 12.84 -1.38
N HIS A 63 0.39 12.06 -1.37
CA HIS A 63 0.20 10.88 -0.53
C HIS A 63 0.47 9.56 -1.28
N LEU A 64 1.35 9.59 -2.26
CA LEU A 64 1.84 8.35 -2.90
C LEU A 64 2.66 7.57 -1.91
N GLY A 65 2.44 6.25 -1.85
CA GLY A 65 3.19 5.38 -0.97
C GLY A 65 2.42 4.22 -0.37
N TRP A 66 3.14 3.48 0.47
CA TRP A 66 2.65 2.35 1.24
C TRP A 66 2.00 2.85 2.53
N SER A 67 0.71 2.54 2.70
CA SER A 67 -0.03 2.77 3.93
C SER A 67 -0.52 1.43 4.46
N LEU A 68 -0.39 1.21 5.76
CA LEU A 68 -0.92 0.00 6.39
C LEU A 68 -2.43 0.17 6.62
N VAL A 69 -3.24 -0.78 6.17
CA VAL A 69 -4.68 -0.79 6.44
C VAL A 69 -4.88 -1.45 7.81
N THR A 70 -4.85 -0.64 8.87
CA THR A 70 -5.28 -1.12 10.18
C THR A 70 -6.79 -1.05 10.24
N LYS A 71 -7.46 -2.21 10.21
CA LYS A 71 -8.89 -2.29 10.47
C LYS A 71 -9.20 -2.08 11.95
#